data_AF-A0AAQ1SU08-F1
#
_entry.id   AF-A0AAQ1SU08-F1
#
_cell.length_a   1.000
_cell.length_b   1.000
_cell.length_c   1.000
_cell.angle_alpha   90.00
_cell.angle_beta   90.00
_cell.angle_gamma   90.00
#
_symmetry.space_group_name_H-M   'P 1'
#
loop_
_entity.id
_entity.type
_entity.pdbx_description
1 polymer ?
#
loop_
_entity_poly.entity_id
_entity_poly.type
_entity_poly.pdbx_seq_one_letter_code
_entity_poly.pdbx_strand_id
1 'polypeptide(L)' 'MQQLLRRQLLEHVGSPLGRVSFSAGIAVGDLAREGVTAERLMAAADAALYQAKRQGRDGYCVAESSVVGVEE' A
#
# COMPACT_ATOMS: atom_id res chain seq x y z
N MET A 1 0.48 -12.25 4.55
CA MET A 1 -0.78 -11.62 5.02
C MET A 1 -1.96 -11.90 4.08
N GLN A 2 -1.90 -11.53 2.79
CA GLN A 2 -3.02 -11.69 1.84
C GLN A 2 -3.56 -13.11 1.68
N GLN A 3 -2.68 -14.12 1.62
CA GLN A 3 -3.10 -15.52 1.55
C GLN A 3 -3.83 -16.00 2.82
N LEU A 4 -3.51 -15.46 4.00
CA LEU A 4 -4.18 -15.84 5.25
C LEU A 4 -5.62 -15.33 5.28
N LEU A 5 -5.85 -14.08 4.89
CA LEU A 5 -7.18 -13.50 4.76
C LEU A 5 -8.03 -14.23 3.71
N ARG A 6 -7.43 -14.59 2.57
CA ARG A 6 -8.13 -15.39 1.54
C ARG A 6 -8.55 -16.77 2.06
N ARG A 7 -7.75 -17.42 2.92
CA ARG A 7 -8.06 -18.73 3.51
C ARG A 7 -9.21 -18.69 4.50
N GLN A 8 -9.42 -17.57 5.18
CA GLN A 8 -10.53 -17.42 6.13
C GLN A 8 -11.90 -17.32 5.43
N LEU A 9 -11.91 -17.07 4.10
CA LEU A 9 -13.13 -17.01 3.28
C LEU A 9 -14.27 -16.20 3.92
N LEU A 10 -13.92 -15.12 4.62
CA LEU A 10 -14.90 -14.26 5.27
C LEU A 10 -15.81 -13.69 4.20
N GLU A 11 -17.08 -14.08 4.23
CA GLU A 11 -18.05 -13.67 3.24
C GLU A 11 -18.25 -12.16 3.28
N HIS A 12 -18.29 -11.56 2.10
CA HIS A 12 -18.63 -10.16 1.96
C HIS A 12 -19.53 -10.01 0.74
N VAL A 13 -20.83 -10.25 0.97
CA VAL A 13 -21.87 -10.28 -0.07
C VAL A 13 -21.93 -8.98 -0.89
N GLY A 14 -21.57 -7.84 -0.29
CA GLY A 14 -21.50 -6.55 -0.97
C GLY A 14 -20.23 -6.29 -1.79
N SER A 15 -19.23 -7.19 -1.73
CA SER A 15 -17.99 -7.06 -2.50
C SER A 15 -18.08 -7.80 -3.82
N PRO A 16 -17.55 -7.21 -4.91
CA PRO A 16 -17.44 -7.89 -6.21
C PRO A 16 -16.68 -9.22 -6.16
N LEU A 17 -15.82 -9.44 -5.15
CA LEU A 17 -15.05 -10.67 -4.98
C LEU A 17 -15.78 -11.73 -4.16
N GLY A 18 -16.96 -11.42 -3.61
CA GLY A 18 -17.75 -12.31 -2.72
C GLY A 18 -17.11 -12.59 -1.36
N ARG A 19 -15.89 -12.09 -1.12
CA ARG A 19 -15.12 -12.27 0.11
C ARG A 19 -14.42 -10.99 0.53
N VAL A 20 -14.04 -10.92 1.80
CA VAL A 20 -13.16 -9.89 2.32
C VAL A 20 -11.79 -9.99 1.64
N SER A 21 -11.26 -8.84 1.23
CA SER A 21 -9.92 -8.67 0.68
C SER A 21 -9.33 -7.37 1.22
N PHE A 22 -8.05 -7.12 0.95
CA PHE A 22 -7.45 -5.82 1.26
C PHE A 22 -6.55 -5.36 0.14
N SER A 23 -6.27 -4.06 0.13
CA SER A 23 -5.21 -3.48 -0.69
C SER A 23 -4.17 -2.85 0.23
N ALA A 24 -2.91 -2.87 -0.18
CA ALA A 24 -1.81 -2.29 0.60
C ALA A 24 -0.92 -1.40 -0.27
N GLY A 25 -0.38 -0.36 0.33
CA GLY A 25 0.68 0.45 -0.25
C GLY A 25 1.93 0.34 0.60
N ILE A 26 3.08 0.19 -0.05
CA ILE A 26 4.37 -0.04 0.60
C ILE A 26 5.32 1.07 0.19
N ALA A 27 5.94 1.74 1.16
CA ALA A 27 7.04 2.66 0.92
C ALA A 27 8.29 2.18 1.66
N VAL A 28 9.45 2.40 1.06
CA VAL A 28 10.75 2.09 1.63
C VAL A 28 11.58 3.37 1.64
N GLY A 29 12.15 3.68 2.79
CA GLY A 29 13.02 4.83 2.98
C GLY A 29 14.32 4.41 3.64
N ASP A 30 15.40 5.07 3.24
CA ASP A 30 16.68 4.99 3.94
C ASP A 30 16.75 6.17 4.91
N LEU A 31 16.66 5.88 6.21
CA LEU A 31 16.66 6.90 7.26
C LEU A 31 18.00 7.65 7.37
N ALA A 32 19.08 7.14 6.75
CA ALA A 32 20.35 7.86 6.65
C ALA A 32 20.34 8.95 5.58
N ARG A 33 19.35 8.97 4.68
CA ARG A 33 19.21 10.00 3.65
C ARG A 33 18.44 11.19 4.18
N GLU A 34 19.00 12.38 3.94
CA GLU A 34 18.32 13.63 4.24
C GLU A 34 16.95 13.70 3.57
N GLY A 35 16.00 14.31 4.26
CA GLY A 35 14.64 14.48 3.81
C GLY A 35 13.77 13.22 3.81
N VAL A 36 14.24 12.06 4.30
CA VAL A 36 13.37 10.91 4.62
C VAL A 36 12.74 11.13 5.99
N THR A 37 11.46 11.51 6.00
CA THR A 37 10.67 11.64 7.24
C THR A 37 9.56 10.60 7.29
N ALA A 38 9.03 10.36 8.50
CA ALA A 38 7.89 9.46 8.69
C ALA A 38 6.67 9.92 7.89
N GLU A 39 6.42 11.22 7.81
CA GLU A 39 5.31 11.83 7.08
C GLU A 39 5.44 11.57 5.57
N ARG A 40 6.65 11.74 5.01
CA ARG A 40 6.87 11.48 3.58
C ARG A 40 6.78 10.00 3.24
N LEU A 41 7.25 9.11 4.14
CA LEU A 41 7.07 7.66 3.99
C LEU A 41 5.60 7.26 4.05
N MET A 42 4.83 7.83 4.97
CA MET A 42 3.40 7.58 5.07
C MET A 42 2.66 8.07 3.82
N ALA A 43 2.97 9.28 3.33
CA ALA A 43 2.38 9.82 2.11
C ALA A 43 2.69 8.95 0.88
N ALA A 44 3.93 8.47 0.75
CA ALA A 44 4.33 7.56 -0.32
C ALA A 44 3.60 6.20 -0.24
N ALA A 45 3.45 5.64 0.96
CA ALA A 45 2.70 4.41 1.17
C ALA A 45 1.21 4.59 0.85
N ASP A 46 0.59 5.70 1.23
CA ASP A 46 -0.81 5.97 0.90
C ASP A 46 -1.02 6.17 -0.61
N ALA A 47 -0.10 6.86 -1.29
CA ALA A 47 -0.14 6.99 -2.74
C ALA A 47 -0.09 5.61 -3.45
N ALA A 48 0.80 4.73 -2.99
CA ALA A 48 0.89 3.35 -3.49
C ALA A 48 -0.39 2.55 -3.17
N LEU A 49 -1.00 2.75 -2.00
CA LEU A 49 -2.28 2.12 -1.64
C LEU A 49 -3.39 2.53 -2.60
N TYR A 50 -3.48 3.83 -2.92
CA TYR A 50 -4.43 4.34 -3.90
C TYR A 50 -4.18 3.77 -5.30
N GLN A 51 -2.92 3.58 -5.68
CA GLN A 51 -2.57 2.93 -6.94
C GLN A 51 -3.08 1.47 -6.96
N ALA A 52 -2.88 0.71 -5.87
CA ALA A 52 -3.38 -0.66 -5.76
C ALA A 52 -4.90 -0.73 -5.85
N LYS A 53 -5.60 0.22 -5.23
CA LYS A 53 -7.07 0.33 -5.33
C LYS A 53 -7.53 0.59 -6.78
N ARG A 54 -6.82 1.45 -7.52
CA ARG A 54 -7.16 1.79 -8.92
C ARG A 54 -6.87 0.65 -9.90
N GLN A 55 -5.88 -0.20 -9.60
CA GLN A 55 -5.52 -1.37 -10.44
C GLN A 55 -6.45 -2.58 -10.28
N GLY A 56 -7.51 -2.48 -9.46
CA GLY A 56 -8.49 -3.56 -9.28
C GLY A 56 -8.62 -4.09 -7.86
N ARG A 57 -7.93 -3.49 -6.87
CA ARG A 57 -7.95 -3.91 -5.45
C ARG A 57 -7.38 -5.33 -5.26
N ASP A 58 -7.56 -5.94 -4.07
CA ASP A 58 -7.03 -7.27 -3.69
C ASP A 58 -5.56 -7.49 -4.12
N GLY A 59 -4.69 -6.54 -3.79
CA GLY A 59 -3.30 -6.51 -4.22
C GLY A 59 -2.50 -5.41 -3.50
N TYR A 60 -1.26 -5.22 -3.93
CA TYR A 60 -0.38 -4.21 -3.33
C TYR A 60 0.43 -3.49 -4.40
N CYS A 61 0.86 -2.27 -4.08
CA CYS A 61 1.85 -1.54 -4.86
C CYS A 61 2.99 -1.06 -3.96
N VAL A 62 4.17 -0.96 -4.55
CA VAL A 62 5.36 -0.40 -3.91
C VAL A 62 5.60 0.96 -4.53
N ALA A 63 5.83 1.98 -3.71
CA ALA A 63 6.20 3.31 -4.18
C ALA A 63 7.50 3.22 -5.00
N GLU A 64 7.50 3.79 -6.20
CA GLU A 64 8.59 3.62 -7.17
C GLU A 64 9.90 4.30 -6.76
N SER A 65 9.80 5.47 -6.10
CA SER A 65 10.96 6.17 -5.58
C SER A 65 11.13 5.84 -4.11
N SER A 66 12.31 5.33 -3.72
CA SER A 66 12.82 5.58 -2.37
C SER A 66 12.59 7.07 -2.10
N VAL A 67 11.88 7.43 -1.04
CA VAL A 67 11.56 8.83 -0.75
C VAL A 67 12.88 9.61 -0.78
N VAL A 68 13.18 10.30 -1.88
CA VAL A 68 14.40 11.09 -1.98
C VAL A 68 14.05 12.40 -1.33
N GLY A 69 14.83 12.81 -0.34
CA GLY A 69 14.74 14.17 0.18
C GLY A 69 14.83 15.14 -0.99
N VAL A 70 13.70 15.75 -1.31
CA VAL A 70 13.69 16.99 -2.09
C VAL A 70 13.60 18.09 -1.05
N GLU A 71 14.65 18.90 -0.98
CA GLU A 71 14.67 20.22 -0.36
C GLU A 71 14.24 21.24 -1.42
N GLU A 72 13.20 22.02 -1.13
CA GLU A 72 13.02 23.43 -1.53
C GLU A 72 12.07 24.11 -0.55
#